data_AF-A0A2V9WCE1-F1
#
_entry.id   AF-A0A2V9WCE1-F1
#
_cell.length_a   1.000
_cell.length_b   1.000
_cell.length_c   1.000
_cell.angle_alpha   90.00
_cell.angle_beta   90.00
_cell.angle_gamma   90.00
#
_symmetry.space_group_name_H-M   'P 1'
#
loop_
_entity.id
_entity.type
_entity.pdbx_description
1 polymer ?
#
loop_
_entity_poly.entity_id
_entity_poly.type
_entity_poly.pdbx_seq_one_letter_code
_entity_poly.pdbx_strand_id
1 'polypeptide(L)'
;ERFRGMHVLQRDENGLEKCVACFLCAAACPSNCIYIEAAENTETNRVSGAERYAKVYNIDYNRCIFCGYCVEACPTDAITHGHGFELASFNASNLIYRKEQMLAAAPAHMGANAVFNSADVAGGAPASPVQGS
;
A
#
# COMPACT_ATOMS: atom_id res chain seq x y z
N GLU A 1 0.59 -14.76 -13.56
CA GLU A 1 1.57 -15.39 -12.64
C GLU A 1 1.08 -15.27 -11.19
N ARG A 2 1.61 -16.07 -10.26
CA ARG A 2 1.19 -16.11 -8.82
C ARG A 2 2.29 -15.63 -7.85
N PHE A 3 3.14 -14.71 -8.30
CA PHE A 3 4.22 -14.20 -7.47
C PHE A 3 3.70 -13.34 -6.31
N ARG A 4 4.35 -13.40 -5.15
CA ARG A 4 3.97 -12.67 -3.94
C ARG A 4 5.14 -11.81 -3.44
N GLY A 5 5.27 -10.60 -3.98
CA GLY A 5 6.30 -9.63 -3.58
C GLY A 5 5.82 -8.60 -2.57
N MET A 6 6.43 -7.42 -2.58
CA MET A 6 6.04 -6.25 -1.79
C MET A 6 4.55 -5.95 -1.99
N HIS A 7 3.86 -5.59 -0.92
CA HIS A 7 2.46 -5.21 -0.98
C HIS A 7 2.28 -3.85 -1.66
N VAL A 8 1.20 -3.72 -2.42
CA VAL A 8 0.77 -2.47 -3.05
C VAL A 8 -0.67 -2.20 -2.63
N LEU A 9 -0.90 -0.99 -2.14
CA LEU A 9 -2.22 -0.45 -1.85
C LEU A 9 -2.75 0.25 -3.10
N GLN A 10 -3.89 -0.22 -3.60
CA GLN A 10 -4.43 0.19 -4.88
C GLN A 10 -5.31 1.44 -4.77
N ARG A 11 -5.34 2.20 -5.88
CA ARG A 11 -6.28 3.29 -6.11
C ARG A 11 -7.37 2.86 -7.09
N ASP A 12 -8.53 3.50 -7.01
CA ASP A 12 -9.60 3.34 -7.99
C ASP A 12 -9.30 4.15 -9.25
N GLU A 13 -10.21 4.09 -10.22
CA GLU A 13 -10.10 4.86 -11.47
C GLU A 13 -10.09 6.37 -11.21
N ASN A 14 -10.75 6.85 -10.17
CA ASN A 14 -10.74 8.27 -9.78
C ASN A 14 -9.51 8.64 -8.91
N GLY A 15 -8.55 7.71 -8.74
CA GLY A 15 -7.34 7.87 -7.94
C GLY A 15 -7.57 7.96 -6.44
N LEU A 16 -8.77 7.64 -5.96
CA LEU A 16 -9.05 7.50 -4.54
C LEU A 16 -8.50 6.17 -4.03
N GLU A 17 -8.12 6.09 -2.76
CA GLU A 17 -7.67 4.84 -2.15
C GLU A 17 -8.82 3.82 -2.17
N LYS A 18 -8.55 2.56 -2.55
CA LYS A 18 -9.57 1.48 -2.50
C LYS A 18 -9.81 0.94 -1.09
N CYS A 19 -8.90 1.22 -0.16
CA CYS A 19 -8.96 0.70 1.20
C CYS A 19 -10.05 1.44 2.01
N VAL A 20 -10.99 0.68 2.56
CA VAL A 20 -12.11 1.20 3.36
C VAL A 20 -11.92 1.02 4.87
N ALA A 21 -10.71 0.63 5.29
CA ALA A 21 -10.37 0.32 6.68
C ALA A 21 -11.35 -0.68 7.36
N CYS A 22 -11.66 -1.78 6.69
CA CYS A 22 -12.52 -2.85 7.23
C CYS A 22 -11.79 -3.82 8.18
N PHE A 23 -10.47 -3.70 8.33
CA PHE A 23 -9.61 -4.54 9.19
C PHE A 23 -9.55 -6.03 8.87
N LEU A 24 -10.20 -6.52 7.80
CA LEU A 24 -10.20 -7.94 7.44
C LEU A 24 -8.81 -8.48 7.09
N CYS A 25 -7.99 -7.70 6.37
CA CYS A 25 -6.62 -8.09 6.05
C CYS A 25 -5.74 -8.23 7.30
N ALA A 26 -5.92 -7.34 8.29
CA ALA A 26 -5.22 -7.42 9.57
C ALA A 26 -5.68 -8.64 10.37
N ALA A 27 -7.00 -8.90 10.43
CA ALA A 27 -7.56 -10.07 11.10
C ALA A 27 -7.14 -11.41 10.45
N ALA A 28 -7.02 -11.43 9.12
CA ALA A 28 -6.60 -12.61 8.36
C ALA A 28 -5.08 -12.87 8.42
N CYS A 29 -4.29 -11.90 8.89
CA CYS A 29 -2.84 -12.00 8.88
C CYS A 29 -2.35 -13.00 9.95
N PRO A 30 -1.77 -14.15 9.57
CA PRO A 30 -1.35 -15.16 10.54
C PRO A 30 -0.17 -14.70 11.42
N SER A 31 0.64 -13.76 10.92
CA SER A 31 1.78 -13.22 11.66
C SER A 31 1.47 -11.91 12.38
N ASN A 32 0.24 -11.39 12.31
CA ASN A 32 -0.19 -10.12 12.92
C ASN A 32 0.77 -8.95 12.60
N CYS A 33 1.19 -8.81 11.33
CA CYS A 33 2.15 -7.79 10.90
C CYS A 33 1.51 -6.50 10.35
N ILE A 34 0.17 -6.44 10.28
CA ILE A 34 -0.56 -5.32 9.69
C ILE A 34 -1.17 -4.47 10.81
N TYR A 35 -0.89 -3.17 10.81
CA TYR A 35 -1.48 -2.19 11.71
C TYR A 35 -2.31 -1.18 10.93
N ILE A 36 -3.53 -0.91 11.39
CA ILE A 36 -4.48 -0.01 10.72
C ILE A 36 -5.08 0.94 11.75
N GLU A 37 -5.18 2.21 11.40
CA GLU A 37 -6.05 3.18 12.08
C GLU A 37 -7.04 3.74 11.06
N ALA A 38 -8.33 3.65 11.37
CA ALA A 38 -9.39 4.14 10.51
C ALA A 38 -9.75 5.59 10.85
N ALA A 39 -10.07 6.37 9.82
CA ALA A 39 -10.68 7.70 9.95
C ALA A 39 -11.91 7.81 9.04
N GLU A 40 -12.78 8.78 9.34
CA GLU A 40 -13.97 9.08 8.55
C GLU A 40 -13.60 9.96 7.35
N ASN A 41 -14.19 9.69 6.19
CA ASN A 41 -14.14 10.59 5.04
C ASN A 41 -15.19 11.68 5.22
N THR A 42 -14.82 12.91 4.92
CA THR A 42 -15.76 14.03 4.83
C THR A 42 -15.96 14.43 3.37
N GLU A 43 -17.03 15.17 3.07
CA GLU A 43 -17.23 15.74 1.72
C GLU A 43 -16.08 16.66 1.30
N THR A 44 -15.45 17.33 2.26
CA THR A 44 -14.34 18.26 2.03
C THR A 44 -12.98 17.59 1.90
N ASN A 45 -12.81 16.38 2.43
CA ASN A 45 -11.54 15.65 2.38
C ASN A 45 -11.81 14.17 2.10
N ARG A 46 -11.98 13.85 0.82
CA ARG A 46 -12.33 12.51 0.35
C ARG A 46 -11.08 11.76 -0.08
N VAL A 47 -10.64 10.81 0.75
CA VAL A 47 -9.43 10.00 0.51
C VAL A 47 -9.77 8.67 -0.16
N SER A 48 -10.90 8.06 0.19
CA SER A 48 -11.41 6.82 -0.41
C SER A 48 -12.81 7.02 -0.98
N GLY A 49 -13.26 6.09 -1.82
CA GLY A 49 -14.63 6.08 -2.35
C GLY A 49 -15.71 5.79 -1.30
N ALA A 50 -15.33 5.25 -0.13
CA ALA A 50 -16.24 4.82 0.94
C ALA A 50 -16.42 5.88 2.04
N GLU A 51 -17.19 5.56 3.08
CA GLU A 51 -17.40 6.42 4.25
C GLU A 51 -16.15 6.52 5.15
N ARG A 52 -15.29 5.49 5.14
CA ARG A 52 -14.06 5.44 5.94
C ARG A 52 -12.84 5.14 5.07
N TYR A 53 -11.68 5.52 5.56
CA TYR A 53 -10.38 5.22 4.95
C TYR A 53 -9.34 4.86 6.01
N ALA A 54 -8.24 4.26 5.58
CA ALA A 54 -7.11 3.97 6.45
C ALA A 54 -6.25 5.23 6.60
N LYS A 55 -6.34 5.89 7.74
CA LYS A 55 -5.44 7.01 8.09
C LYS A 55 -4.01 6.51 8.24
N VAL A 56 -3.85 5.40 8.95
CA VAL A 56 -2.58 4.69 9.09
C VAL A 56 -2.77 3.29 8.53
N TYR A 57 -1.83 2.85 7.71
CA TYR A 57 -1.75 1.48 7.23
C TYR A 57 -0.27 1.09 7.18
N ASN A 58 0.18 0.31 8.16
CA ASN A 58 1.57 -0.12 8.23
C ASN A 58 1.67 -1.64 8.10
N ILE A 59 2.71 -2.11 7.41
CA ILE A 59 3.09 -3.53 7.36
C ILE A 59 4.52 -3.66 7.88
N ASP A 60 4.70 -4.53 8.87
CA ASP A 60 6.02 -4.92 9.35
C ASP A 60 6.56 -6.10 8.52
N TYR A 61 7.50 -5.81 7.62
CA TYR A 61 8.16 -6.83 6.80
C TYR A 61 9.15 -7.70 7.57
N ASN A 62 9.51 -7.36 8.81
CA ASN A 62 10.25 -8.28 9.68
C ASN A 62 9.39 -9.49 10.08
N ARG A 63 8.06 -9.32 10.08
CA ARG A 63 7.09 -10.35 10.52
C ARG A 63 6.25 -10.91 9.39
N CYS A 64 6.16 -10.21 8.26
CA CYS A 64 5.40 -10.66 7.12
C CYS A 64 5.98 -11.97 6.55
N ILE A 65 5.14 -12.99 6.38
CA ILE A 65 5.53 -14.27 5.76
C ILE A 65 5.11 -14.38 4.28
N PHE A 66 4.63 -13.30 3.68
CA PHE A 66 4.22 -13.22 2.27
C PHE A 66 3.22 -14.30 1.83
N CYS A 67 2.31 -14.70 2.73
CA CYS A 67 1.33 -15.77 2.46
C CYS A 67 0.22 -15.37 1.48
N GLY A 68 -0.10 -14.07 1.39
CA GLY A 68 -1.17 -13.54 0.53
C GLY A 68 -2.59 -13.60 1.10
N TYR A 69 -2.79 -14.06 2.33
CA TYR A 69 -4.13 -14.08 2.96
C TYR A 69 -4.75 -12.68 3.08
N CYS A 70 -3.92 -11.64 3.25
CA CYS A 70 -4.39 -10.26 3.27
C CYS A 70 -5.04 -9.84 1.94
N VAL A 71 -4.52 -10.34 0.80
CA VAL A 71 -5.07 -10.09 -0.54
C VAL A 71 -6.39 -10.82 -0.71
N GLU A 72 -6.43 -12.11 -0.37
CA GLU A 72 -7.63 -12.94 -0.49
C GLU A 72 -8.77 -12.48 0.45
N ALA A 73 -8.42 -11.95 1.63
CA ALA A 73 -9.39 -11.44 2.59
C ALA A 73 -9.92 -10.03 2.26
N CYS A 74 -9.32 -9.32 1.29
CA CYS A 74 -9.70 -7.95 1.00
C CYS A 74 -10.94 -7.89 0.11
N PRO A 75 -12.09 -7.34 0.58
CA PRO A 75 -13.32 -7.35 -0.20
C PRO A 75 -13.34 -6.33 -1.36
N THR A 76 -12.42 -5.37 -1.36
CA THR A 76 -12.36 -4.30 -2.37
C THR A 76 -11.11 -4.38 -3.25
N ASP A 77 -10.32 -5.46 -3.13
CA ASP A 77 -9.02 -5.60 -3.80
C ASP A 77 -8.13 -4.35 -3.59
N ALA A 78 -8.10 -3.87 -2.35
CA ALA A 78 -7.32 -2.68 -1.98
C ALA A 78 -5.86 -3.00 -1.70
N ILE A 79 -5.55 -4.21 -1.23
CA ILE A 79 -4.17 -4.68 -1.01
C ILE A 79 -3.88 -5.83 -1.98
N THR A 80 -2.75 -5.74 -2.66
CA THR A 80 -2.30 -6.72 -3.64
C THR A 80 -0.82 -7.02 -3.45
N HIS A 81 -0.35 -8.16 -3.94
CA HIS A 81 1.09 -8.40 -4.05
C HIS A 81 1.60 -7.89 -5.39
N GLY A 82 2.63 -7.04 -5.35
CA GLY A 82 3.40 -6.63 -6.51
C GLY A 82 4.58 -7.58 -6.77
N HIS A 83 5.49 -7.12 -7.63
CA HIS A 83 6.69 -7.85 -8.02
C HIS A 83 7.97 -7.38 -7.34
N GLY A 84 7.91 -6.35 -6.48
CA GLY A 84 9.09 -5.88 -5.74
C GLY A 84 9.58 -6.96 -4.78
N PHE A 85 10.83 -7.40 -4.92
CA PHE A 85 11.48 -8.36 -4.00
C PHE A 85 12.73 -7.78 -3.32
N GLU A 86 13.20 -6.63 -3.78
CA GLU A 86 14.42 -5.97 -3.33
C GLU A 86 14.17 -5.13 -2.07
N LEU A 87 13.78 -5.78 -0.98
CA LEU A 87 13.43 -5.14 0.30
C LEU A 87 14.61 -5.01 1.28
N ALA A 88 15.80 -5.49 0.91
CA ALA A 88 16.93 -5.58 1.82
C ALA A 88 17.29 -4.21 2.41
N SER A 89 17.45 -4.15 3.73
CA SER A 89 17.84 -2.94 4.44
C SER A 89 18.84 -3.25 5.55
N PHE A 90 19.68 -2.27 5.87
CA PHE A 90 20.66 -2.38 6.96
C PHE A 90 20.06 -2.15 8.35
N ASN A 91 18.83 -1.63 8.44
CA ASN A 91 18.14 -1.36 9.69
C ASN A 91 16.73 -1.97 9.67
N ALA A 92 16.40 -2.75 10.71
CA ALA A 92 15.09 -3.37 10.87
C ALA A 92 13.93 -2.36 10.95
N SER A 93 14.17 -1.14 11.44
CA SER A 93 13.16 -0.08 11.48
C SER A 93 12.68 0.32 10.09
N ASN A 94 13.54 0.17 9.07
CA ASN A 94 13.20 0.52 7.68
C ASN A 94 12.31 -0.54 7.01
N LEU A 95 12.12 -1.70 7.65
CA LEU A 95 11.23 -2.76 7.17
C LEU A 95 9.79 -2.59 7.66
N ILE A 96 9.50 -1.54 8.44
CA ILE A 96 8.14 -1.14 8.76
C ILE A 96 7.68 -0.15 7.70
N TYR A 97 6.90 -0.63 6.74
CA TYR A 97 6.43 0.18 5.63
C TYR A 97 5.12 0.86 6.00
N ARG A 98 5.06 2.15 5.73
CA ARG A 98 3.90 3.01 5.92
C ARG A 98 3.04 3.06 4.67
N LYS A 99 1.81 3.56 4.83
CA LYS A 99 0.79 3.60 3.77
C LYS A 99 1.32 4.25 2.51
N GLU A 100 2.02 5.37 2.65
CA GLU A 100 2.53 6.20 1.56
C GLU A 100 3.58 5.46 0.71
N GLN A 101 4.33 4.54 1.33
CA GLN A 101 5.38 3.76 0.66
C GLN A 101 4.80 2.62 -0.19
N MET A 102 3.56 2.21 0.10
CA MET A 102 2.87 1.12 -0.58
C MET A 102 1.79 1.60 -1.53
N LEU A 103 1.44 2.88 -1.51
CA LEU A 103 0.31 3.42 -2.25
C LEU A 103 0.64 3.54 -3.74
N ALA A 104 -0.20 2.93 -4.57
CA ALA A 104 -0.07 2.97 -6.02
C ALA A 104 -0.10 4.42 -6.54
N ALA A 105 0.63 4.64 -7.63
CA ALA A 105 0.60 5.89 -8.38
C ALA A 105 -0.83 6.20 -8.87
N ALA A 106 -1.11 7.48 -9.07
CA ALA A 106 -2.39 7.91 -9.62
C ALA A 106 -2.60 7.32 -11.03
N PRO A 107 -3.85 6.96 -11.39
CA PRO A 107 -4.19 6.45 -12.72
C PRO A 107 -3.71 7.38 -13.85
N ALA A 108 -3.13 6.79 -14.90
CA ALA A 108 -2.59 7.54 -16.03
C ALA A 108 -3.61 8.47 -16.71
N HIS A 109 -4.90 8.11 -16.75
CA HIS A 109 -5.90 8.93 -17.44
C HIS A 109 -6.23 10.25 -16.72
N MET A 110 -5.81 10.43 -15.46
CA MET A 110 -5.96 11.70 -14.72
C MET A 110 -4.76 12.64 -14.86
N GLY A 111 -3.73 12.28 -15.64
CA GLY A 111 -2.55 13.15 -15.78
C GLY A 111 -1.41 12.66 -16.69
N ALA A 112 -1.61 11.66 -17.55
CA ALA A 112 -0.60 11.23 -18.52
C ALA A 112 -0.78 11.96 -19.85
N ASN A 113 -0.34 13.21 -19.87
CA ASN A 113 0.35 13.77 -21.05
C ASN A 113 1.73 14.27 -20.60
N ALA A 114 2.52 13.36 -20.04
CA ALA A 114 3.98 13.44 -20.03
C ALA A 114 4.49 12.09 -20.57
N VAL A 115 4.44 12.00 -21.89
CA VAL A 115 5.02 10.98 -22.76
C VAL A 115 6.34 10.45 -22.17
N PHE A 116 6.34 9.20 -21.69
CA PHE A 116 7.53 8.45 -21.24
C PHE A 116 8.51 9.20 -20.32
N ASN A 117 8.27 9.25 -19.01
CA ASN A 117 9.36 9.55 -18.08
C ASN A 117 10.12 8.26 -17.76
N SER A 118 11.23 8.05 -18.47
CA SER A 118 12.17 6.92 -18.29
C SER A 118 12.72 6.80 -16.86
N ALA A 119 12.48 7.80 -16.00
CA ALA A 119 12.84 7.80 -14.59
C ALA A 119 11.95 6.87 -13.74
N ASP A 120 10.68 6.66 -14.10
CA ASP A 120 9.74 5.87 -13.28
C ASP A 120 9.87 4.35 -13.55
N VAL A 121 10.48 3.98 -14.68
CA VAL A 121 10.78 2.57 -15.02
C VAL A 121 11.98 2.03 -14.23
N ALA A 122 12.85 2.91 -13.73
CA ALA A 122 13.97 2.53 -12.85
C ALA A 122 13.57 2.52 -11.35
N GLY A 123 12.32 2.87 -11.04
CA GLY A 123 11.83 3.17 -9.69
C GLY A 123 11.42 1.97 -8.85
N GLY A 124 12.07 0.80 -8.99
CA GLY A 124 12.10 -0.21 -7.92
C GLY A 124 12.88 0.28 -6.68
N ALA A 125 13.03 1.59 -6.50
CA ALA A 125 13.77 2.20 -5.41
C ALA A 125 12.88 2.27 -4.17
N PRO A 126 13.36 1.81 -3.01
CA PRO A 126 12.61 1.91 -1.76
C PRO A 126 12.34 3.38 -1.46
N ALA A 127 11.17 3.63 -0.87
CA ALA A 127 10.77 4.95 -0.42
C ALA A 127 11.92 5.65 0.31
N SER A 128 12.14 6.93 -0.03
CA SER A 128 13.15 7.77 0.59
C SER A 128 13.09 7.65 2.12
N PRO A 129 14.22 7.47 2.82
CA PRO A 129 14.21 7.39 4.27
C PRO A 129 13.61 8.67 4.82
N VAL A 130 12.51 8.52 5.56
CA VAL A 130 11.96 9.60 6.39
C VAL A 130 13.05 9.95 7.39
N GLN A 131 13.65 11.14 7.24
CA GLN A 131 14.61 11.66 8.20
C GLN A 131 13.90 11.78 9.55
N GLY A 132 14.32 10.92 10.49
CA GLY A 132 13.80 10.92 11.84
C GLY A 132 14.08 12.25 12.54
N SER A 133 13.10 12.73 13.28
CA SER A 133 13.28 13.68 14.38
C SER A 133 13.71 12.93 15.64
#